data_AF-A0A7X6UPH9-F1
#
_entry.id   AF-A0A7X6UPH9-F1
#
_cell.length_a   1.000
_cell.length_b   1.000
_cell.length_c   1.000
_cell.angle_alpha   90.00
_cell.angle_beta   90.00
_cell.angle_gamma   90.00
#
_symmetry.space_group_name_H-M   'P 1'
#
loop_
_entity.id
_entity.type
_entity.pdbx_description
1 polymer ?
#
loop_
_entity_poly.entity_id
_entity_poly.type
_entity_poly.pdbx_seq_one_letter_code
_entity_poly.pdbx_strand_id
1 'polypeptide(L)'
;MKKWQKITLIGCSTWLVLALFIGIAGFFVLRPTWDECGVPHPGSTPDLIFMQKSIHPIIAEYEYKQRFGSGSNVVERWLPLNCGGRTRMNAYRYPSDAMLGPAIRLQDHWGEYLVQIQEQKTYLILRYNGRIFAGEISESSPRSSMLEIYPVGGQPVIQASVGDNQAEDITDTTVAQQPGEYFGRIDGESYPVRFVPVSEEPEVEIKSIR
;
A
#
# COMPACT_ATOMS: atom_id res chain seq x y z
N MET A 1 -33.42 59.26 -16.17
CA MET A 1 -32.49 58.30 -16.80
C MET A 1 -31.41 57.71 -15.86
N LYS A 2 -31.59 57.65 -14.52
CA LYS A 2 -30.56 57.11 -13.58
C LYS A 2 -30.95 55.80 -12.85
N LYS A 3 -32.12 55.20 -13.13
CA LYS A 3 -32.62 54.00 -12.40
C LYS A 3 -32.26 52.64 -13.02
N TRP A 4 -31.82 52.60 -14.29
CA TRP A 4 -31.59 51.33 -14.99
C TRP A 4 -30.16 50.77 -14.88
N GLN A 5 -29.17 51.56 -14.46
CA GLN A 5 -27.78 51.09 -14.30
C GLN A 5 -27.50 50.29 -13.01
N LYS A 6 -28.41 50.32 -12.02
CA LYS A 6 -28.21 49.58 -10.76
C LYS A 6 -28.62 48.10 -10.83
N ILE A 7 -29.44 47.70 -11.80
CA ILE A 7 -29.96 46.32 -11.88
C ILE A 7 -28.95 45.40 -12.58
N THR A 8 -28.16 45.91 -13.53
CA THR A 8 -27.18 45.12 -14.28
C THR A 8 -25.95 44.74 -13.45
N LEU A 9 -25.57 45.55 -12.45
CA LEU A 9 -24.40 45.28 -11.61
C LEU A 9 -24.64 44.16 -10.57
N ILE A 10 -25.90 43.93 -10.17
CA ILE A 10 -26.28 42.90 -9.18
C ILE A 10 -26.37 41.51 -9.83
N GLY A 11 -26.73 41.44 -11.12
CA GLY A 11 -26.76 40.19 -11.87
C GLY A 11 -25.37 39.59 -12.13
N CYS A 12 -24.36 40.42 -12.37
CA CYS A 12 -23.02 39.91 -12.72
C CYS A 12 -22.25 39.33 -11.51
N SER A 13 -22.46 39.90 -10.31
CA SER A 13 -21.83 39.39 -9.08
C SER A 13 -22.43 38.06 -8.62
N THR A 14 -23.70 37.80 -8.89
CA THR A 14 -24.37 36.54 -8.51
C THR A 14 -23.90 35.36 -9.35
N TRP A 15 -23.60 35.56 -10.64
CA TRP A 15 -23.04 34.50 -11.51
C TRP A 15 -21.59 34.12 -11.14
N LEU A 16 -20.76 35.09 -10.76
CA LEU A 16 -19.39 34.81 -10.30
C LEU A 16 -19.37 34.04 -8.98
N VAL A 17 -20.24 34.40 -8.03
CA VAL A 17 -20.39 33.67 -6.76
C VAL A 17 -20.92 32.26 -7.02
N LEU A 18 -21.92 32.09 -7.89
CA LEU A 18 -22.46 30.77 -8.23
C LEU A 18 -21.43 29.88 -8.95
N ALA A 19 -20.63 30.42 -9.87
CA ALA A 19 -19.55 29.69 -10.54
C ALA A 19 -18.44 29.29 -9.55
N LEU A 20 -18.14 30.14 -8.57
CA LEU A 20 -17.23 29.81 -7.47
C LEU A 20 -17.80 28.68 -6.61
N PHE A 21 -19.09 28.74 -6.25
CA PHE A 21 -19.76 27.68 -5.48
C PHE A 21 -19.88 26.37 -6.26
N ILE A 22 -20.11 26.39 -7.58
CA ILE A 22 -20.16 25.18 -8.42
C ILE A 22 -18.76 24.61 -8.64
N GLY A 23 -17.75 25.45 -8.85
CA GLY A 23 -16.35 25.03 -8.93
C GLY A 23 -15.84 24.42 -7.62
N ILE A 24 -16.22 25.01 -6.48
CA ILE A 24 -15.93 24.48 -5.15
C ILE A 24 -16.74 23.20 -4.89
N ALA A 25 -18.05 23.18 -5.16
CA ALA A 25 -18.89 22.00 -4.95
C ALA A 25 -18.51 20.81 -5.86
N GLY A 26 -18.07 21.08 -7.09
CA GLY A 26 -17.51 20.06 -7.98
C GLY A 26 -16.19 19.47 -7.46
N PHE A 27 -15.44 20.24 -6.68
CA PHE A 27 -14.25 19.77 -5.95
C PHE A 27 -14.61 18.90 -4.73
N PHE A 28 -15.85 18.95 -4.24
CA PHE A 28 -16.27 18.34 -2.96
C PHE A 28 -17.05 17.02 -3.08
N VAL A 29 -17.34 16.48 -4.28
CA VAL A 29 -18.22 15.29 -4.40
C VAL A 29 -17.75 14.25 -5.42
N LEU A 30 -16.45 13.98 -5.50
CA LEU A 30 -16.00 12.64 -5.90
C LEU A 30 -15.55 11.96 -4.62
N ARG A 31 -16.41 11.07 -4.10
CA ARG A 31 -15.98 10.16 -3.03
C ARG A 31 -14.75 9.42 -3.55
N PRO A 32 -13.64 9.38 -2.79
CA PRO A 32 -12.47 8.64 -3.24
C PRO A 32 -12.86 7.20 -3.55
N THR A 33 -12.68 6.79 -4.79
CA THR A 33 -12.85 5.41 -5.22
C THR A 33 -11.55 4.65 -5.00
N TRP A 34 -11.66 3.34 -4.88
CA TRP A 34 -10.48 2.48 -4.96
C TRP A 34 -10.02 2.44 -6.41
N ASP A 35 -8.79 2.85 -6.65
CA ASP A 35 -8.07 2.54 -7.88
C ASP A 35 -7.42 1.17 -7.73
N GLU A 36 -7.44 0.37 -8.78
CA GLU A 36 -7.01 -1.02 -8.74
C GLU A 36 -6.00 -1.31 -9.84
N CYS A 37 -4.98 -2.11 -9.54
CA CYS A 37 -4.11 -2.70 -10.56
C CYS A 37 -3.80 -4.16 -10.26
N GLY A 38 -3.84 -5.00 -11.29
CA GLY A 38 -3.39 -6.39 -11.19
C GLY A 38 -1.87 -6.47 -11.03
N VAL A 39 -1.41 -7.29 -10.09
CA VAL A 39 0.01 -7.60 -9.89
C VAL A 39 0.26 -8.97 -10.53
N PRO A 40 1.05 -9.05 -11.62
CA PRO A 40 1.29 -10.32 -12.32
C PRO A 40 1.91 -11.38 -11.41
N HIS A 41 1.39 -12.60 -11.45
CA HIS A 41 1.99 -13.76 -10.79
C HIS A 41 2.00 -14.97 -11.74
N PRO A 42 3.15 -15.62 -11.97
CA PRO A 42 3.22 -16.82 -12.79
C PRO A 42 2.65 -18.01 -12.02
N GLY A 43 1.58 -18.64 -12.53
CA GLY A 43 1.21 -19.99 -12.13
C GLY A 43 -0.20 -20.21 -11.61
N SER A 44 -0.98 -19.19 -11.25
CA SER A 44 -2.39 -19.40 -10.84
C SER A 44 -3.15 -18.11 -10.57
N THR A 45 -4.42 -18.07 -10.97
CA THR A 45 -5.49 -17.44 -10.17
C THR A 45 -5.45 -18.01 -8.75
N PRO A 46 -5.51 -17.21 -7.67
CA PRO A 46 -6.18 -15.91 -7.62
C PRO A 46 -5.37 -14.74 -8.20
N ASP A 47 -6.08 -13.85 -8.89
CA ASP A 47 -5.53 -12.54 -9.27
C ASP A 47 -5.20 -11.77 -7.99
N LEU A 48 -3.93 -11.41 -7.80
CA LEU A 48 -3.53 -10.44 -6.79
C LEU A 48 -3.81 -9.05 -7.35
N ILE A 49 -4.70 -8.31 -6.69
CA ILE A 49 -5.04 -6.95 -7.08
C ILE A 49 -4.59 -6.02 -5.96
N PHE A 50 -3.72 -5.09 -6.30
CA PHE A 50 -3.39 -3.97 -5.42
C PHE A 50 -4.47 -2.90 -5.56
N MET A 51 -4.92 -2.38 -4.44
CA MET A 51 -5.94 -1.35 -4.37
C MET A 51 -5.42 -0.16 -3.58
N GLN A 52 -5.65 1.03 -4.10
CA GLN A 52 -5.27 2.29 -3.48
C GLN A 52 -6.47 3.23 -3.42
N LYS A 53 -6.61 3.96 -2.32
CA LYS A 53 -7.62 5.01 -2.20
C LYS A 53 -7.02 6.23 -1.51
N SER A 54 -7.11 7.38 -2.16
CA SER A 54 -6.75 8.66 -1.54
C SER A 54 -7.68 8.93 -0.36
N ILE A 55 -7.13 9.27 0.81
CA ILE A 55 -7.93 9.64 1.99
C ILE A 55 -7.85 11.13 2.31
N HIS A 56 -6.97 11.87 1.65
CA HIS A 56 -6.84 13.31 1.83
C HIS A 56 -6.81 14.05 0.48
N PRO A 57 -7.61 15.12 0.28
CA PRO A 57 -7.70 15.80 -1.02
C PRO A 57 -6.44 16.61 -1.38
N ILE A 58 -5.60 16.94 -0.40
CA ILE A 58 -4.44 17.85 -0.57
C ILE A 58 -3.11 17.16 -0.27
N ILE A 59 -3.12 16.11 0.57
CA ILE A 59 -1.90 15.47 1.06
C ILE A 59 -1.85 14.09 0.42
N ALA A 60 -0.64 13.64 0.06
CA ALA A 60 -0.40 12.30 -0.46
C ALA A 60 -0.52 11.27 0.67
N GLU A 61 -1.75 11.01 1.12
CA GLU A 61 -2.09 9.96 2.07
C GLU A 61 -3.04 8.97 1.41
N TYR A 62 -2.70 7.68 1.51
CA TYR A 62 -3.40 6.62 0.81
C TYR A 62 -3.63 5.42 1.71
N GLU A 63 -4.86 4.94 1.69
CA GLU A 63 -5.20 3.60 2.16
C GLU A 63 -4.85 2.58 1.08
N TYR A 64 -4.32 1.44 1.51
CA TYR A 64 -3.93 0.35 0.63
C TYR A 64 -4.58 -0.97 1.06
N LYS A 65 -4.97 -1.74 0.06
CA LYS A 65 -5.40 -3.13 0.22
C LYS A 65 -4.79 -4.02 -0.85
N GLN A 66 -4.77 -5.30 -0.53
CA GLN A 66 -4.55 -6.38 -1.47
C GLN A 66 -5.82 -7.21 -1.50
N ARG A 67 -6.31 -7.47 -2.70
CA ARG A 67 -7.44 -8.36 -2.94
C ARG A 67 -6.90 -9.63 -3.58
N PHE A 68 -7.25 -10.75 -2.97
CA PHE A 68 -6.97 -12.10 -3.45
C PHE A 68 -8.26 -12.68 -4.01
N GLY A 69 -8.18 -13.21 -5.21
CA GLY A 69 -9.24 -14.02 -5.81
C GLY A 69 -10.29 -13.22 -6.52
N SER A 70 -11.32 -13.93 -6.96
CA SER A 70 -12.38 -13.41 -7.81
C SER A 70 -13.72 -14.04 -7.44
N GLY A 71 -14.82 -13.34 -7.72
CA GLY A 71 -16.18 -13.86 -7.49
C GLY A 71 -16.52 -13.97 -6.00
N SER A 72 -16.95 -15.15 -5.56
CA SER A 72 -17.40 -15.38 -4.17
C SER A 72 -16.25 -15.59 -3.16
N ASN A 73 -15.03 -15.86 -3.63
CA ASN A 73 -13.87 -16.20 -2.79
C ASN A 73 -12.87 -15.03 -2.74
N VAL A 74 -13.40 -13.83 -2.56
CA VAL A 74 -12.60 -12.61 -2.45
C VAL A 74 -12.16 -12.42 -1.02
N VAL A 75 -10.86 -12.28 -0.84
CA VAL A 75 -10.25 -11.95 0.45
C VAL A 75 -9.50 -10.64 0.30
N GLU A 76 -9.80 -9.67 1.16
CA GLU A 76 -9.06 -8.41 1.22
C GLU A 76 -8.14 -8.40 2.45
N ARG A 77 -6.91 -7.93 2.26
CA ARG A 77 -5.92 -7.68 3.31
C ARG A 77 -5.48 -6.23 3.24
N TRP A 78 -5.37 -5.60 4.39
CA TRP A 78 -4.87 -4.23 4.44
C TRP A 78 -3.36 -4.20 4.39
N LEU A 79 -2.81 -3.12 3.87
CA LEU A 79 -1.40 -2.76 4.05
C LEU A 79 -1.33 -1.54 4.99
N PRO A 80 -0.17 -1.25 5.60
CA PRO A 80 0.01 -0.02 6.36
C PRO A 80 -0.36 1.22 5.54
N LEU A 81 -0.91 2.21 6.25
CA LEU A 81 -1.25 3.50 5.66
C LEU A 81 0.02 4.17 5.15
N ASN A 82 -0.01 4.66 3.90
CA ASN A 82 1.07 5.52 3.42
C ASN A 82 0.75 6.96 3.79
N CYS A 83 1.59 7.53 4.66
CA CYS A 83 1.56 8.93 5.03
C CYS A 83 2.70 9.70 4.35
N GLY A 84 2.38 10.68 3.49
CA GLY A 84 3.36 11.67 3.05
C GLY A 84 4.19 11.28 1.81
N GLY A 85 3.70 10.35 1.00
CA GLY A 85 4.43 9.90 -0.18
C GLY A 85 3.53 9.41 -1.30
N ARG A 86 4.03 9.50 -2.53
CA ARG A 86 3.39 8.85 -3.67
C ARG A 86 3.61 7.34 -3.59
N THR A 87 2.70 6.54 -4.14
CA THR A 87 2.82 5.08 -4.13
C THR A 87 3.89 4.63 -5.12
N ARG A 88 5.03 4.16 -4.60
CA ARG A 88 6.00 3.38 -5.36
C ARG A 88 6.35 2.13 -4.56
N MET A 89 5.96 0.97 -5.07
CA MET A 89 6.27 -0.30 -4.44
C MET A 89 6.99 -1.22 -5.42
N ASN A 90 8.25 -1.57 -5.14
CA ASN A 90 8.93 -2.61 -5.91
C ASN A 90 8.27 -3.96 -5.64
N ALA A 91 8.19 -4.79 -6.67
CA ALA A 91 7.64 -6.13 -6.60
C ALA A 91 8.73 -7.14 -6.99
N TYR A 92 8.95 -8.09 -6.09
CA TYR A 92 9.90 -9.18 -6.24
C TYR A 92 9.15 -10.51 -6.16
N ARG A 93 9.58 -11.49 -6.94
CA ARG A 93 9.01 -12.84 -6.92
C ARG A 93 9.98 -13.82 -6.27
N TYR A 94 9.43 -14.70 -5.46
CA TYR A 94 10.12 -15.90 -5.00
C TYR A 94 9.64 -17.10 -5.81
N PRO A 95 10.58 -17.93 -6.32
CA PRO A 95 10.23 -19.17 -6.99
C PRO A 95 9.51 -20.13 -6.01
N SER A 96 8.76 -21.08 -6.58
CA SER A 96 7.91 -22.01 -5.83
C SER A 96 8.68 -23.01 -4.96
N ASP A 97 9.99 -23.12 -5.13
CA ASP A 97 10.91 -23.92 -4.32
C ASP A 97 11.41 -23.19 -3.06
N ALA A 98 11.04 -21.92 -2.87
CA ALA A 98 11.28 -21.23 -1.60
C ALA A 98 10.49 -21.92 -0.48
N MET A 99 11.05 -21.95 0.74
CA MET A 99 10.46 -22.59 1.94
C MET A 99 9.00 -22.20 2.24
N LEU A 100 8.54 -21.07 1.71
CA LEU A 100 7.21 -20.49 1.91
C LEU A 100 6.30 -20.59 0.67
N GLY A 101 6.69 -21.36 -0.34
CA GLY A 101 6.01 -21.46 -1.62
C GLY A 101 6.16 -20.21 -2.50
N PRO A 102 5.43 -20.14 -3.62
CA PRO A 102 5.45 -18.98 -4.49
C PRO A 102 4.87 -17.76 -3.77
N ALA A 103 5.72 -16.76 -3.53
CA ALA A 103 5.37 -15.54 -2.82
C ALA A 103 5.81 -14.30 -3.61
N ILE A 104 5.12 -13.19 -3.38
CA ILE A 104 5.53 -11.87 -3.87
C ILE A 104 5.99 -11.05 -2.68
N ARG A 105 7.17 -10.42 -2.78
CA ARG A 105 7.55 -9.37 -1.85
C ARG A 105 7.24 -8.02 -2.49
N LEU A 106 6.44 -7.23 -1.80
CA LEU A 106 6.29 -5.81 -2.09
C LEU A 106 7.19 -5.02 -1.15
N GLN A 107 7.83 -3.98 -1.65
CA GLN A 107 8.67 -3.11 -0.83
C GLN A 107 8.39 -1.66 -1.17
N ASP A 108 8.14 -0.86 -0.14
CA ASP A 108 8.04 0.58 -0.23
C ASP A 108 8.95 1.25 0.83
N HIS A 109 8.76 2.56 1.04
CA HIS A 109 9.57 3.32 1.98
C HIS A 109 9.18 3.07 3.46
N TRP A 110 8.01 2.47 3.71
CA TRP A 110 7.52 2.12 5.04
C TRP A 110 7.92 0.71 5.47
N GLY A 111 8.09 -0.21 4.53
CA GLY A 111 8.60 -1.53 4.81
C GLY A 111 8.52 -2.52 3.66
N GLU A 112 8.59 -3.79 4.04
CA GLU A 112 8.57 -4.94 3.16
C GLU A 112 7.39 -5.83 3.53
N TYR A 113 6.67 -6.31 2.52
CA TYR A 113 5.45 -7.10 2.67
C TYR A 113 5.61 -8.41 1.92
N LEU A 114 5.47 -9.53 2.61
CA LEU A 114 5.46 -10.84 1.98
C LEU A 114 4.03 -11.28 1.73
N VAL A 115 3.69 -11.51 0.47
CA VAL A 115 2.36 -11.85 -0.02
C VAL A 115 2.34 -13.31 -0.43
N GLN A 116 1.61 -14.11 0.33
CA GLN A 116 1.39 -15.53 0.09
C GLN A 116 0.04 -15.72 -0.60
N ILE A 117 0.08 -15.93 -1.91
CA ILE A 117 -1.10 -15.87 -2.78
C ILE A 117 -2.03 -17.07 -2.55
N GLN A 118 -1.47 -18.26 -2.32
CA GLN A 118 -2.25 -19.48 -2.12
C GLN A 118 -2.99 -19.45 -0.78
N GLU A 119 -2.31 -18.98 0.27
CA GLU A 119 -2.84 -18.84 1.62
C GLU A 119 -3.71 -17.58 1.78
N GLN A 120 -3.67 -16.65 0.81
CA GLN A 120 -4.34 -15.36 0.84
C GLN A 120 -3.95 -14.55 2.10
N LYS A 121 -2.65 -14.56 2.39
CA LYS A 121 -2.05 -13.91 3.55
C LYS A 121 -1.01 -12.88 3.14
N THR A 122 -0.88 -11.87 3.99
CA THR A 122 0.11 -10.81 3.85
C THR A 122 0.82 -10.66 5.18
N TYR A 123 2.15 -10.65 5.14
CA TYR A 123 3.00 -10.49 6.31
C TYR A 123 3.79 -9.20 6.18
N LEU A 124 3.92 -8.46 7.28
CA LEU A 124 4.88 -7.37 7.39
C LEU A 124 6.22 -7.93 7.87
N ILE A 125 7.29 -7.63 7.15
CA ILE A 125 8.65 -8.00 7.52
C ILE A 125 9.24 -6.93 8.43
N LEU A 126 9.76 -7.36 9.57
CA LEU A 126 10.41 -6.52 10.57
C LEU A 126 11.88 -6.94 10.66
N ARG A 127 12.80 -5.97 10.49
CA ARG A 127 14.24 -6.23 10.58
C ARG A 127 14.79 -5.51 11.81
N TYR A 128 15.49 -6.23 12.67
CA TYR A 128 16.11 -5.65 13.87
C TYR A 128 17.41 -6.38 14.22
N ASN A 129 18.52 -5.65 14.22
CA ASN A 129 19.85 -6.14 14.59
C ASN A 129 20.23 -7.48 13.92
N GLY A 130 20.03 -7.57 12.60
CA GLY A 130 20.30 -8.78 11.81
C GLY A 130 19.24 -9.88 11.90
N ARG A 131 18.28 -9.79 12.82
CA ARG A 131 17.13 -10.69 12.90
C ARG A 131 15.98 -10.18 12.06
N ILE A 132 15.22 -11.11 11.50
CA ILE A 132 14.14 -10.83 10.55
C ILE A 132 12.91 -11.59 11.02
N PHE A 133 11.81 -10.87 11.20
CA PHE A 133 10.55 -11.40 11.66
C PHE A 133 9.46 -11.17 10.62
N ALA A 134 8.49 -12.08 10.53
CA ALA A 134 7.29 -11.92 9.70
C ALA A 134 6.04 -12.02 10.57
N GLY A 135 5.25 -10.94 10.63
CA GLY A 135 3.96 -10.94 11.33
C GLY A 135 2.81 -10.76 10.36
N GLU A 136 1.78 -11.60 10.48
CA GLU A 136 0.59 -11.55 9.61
C GLU A 136 -0.16 -10.21 9.81
N ILE A 137 -0.60 -9.60 8.72
CA ILE A 137 -1.51 -8.45 8.73
C ILE A 137 -2.94 -8.99 8.62
N SER A 138 -3.59 -9.22 9.77
CA SER A 138 -4.97 -9.71 9.82
C SER A 138 -6.01 -8.61 10.03
N GLU A 139 -5.59 -7.42 10.47
CA GLU A 139 -6.49 -6.32 10.86
C GLU A 139 -6.81 -5.36 9.73
N SER A 140 -7.86 -4.56 9.94
CA SER A 140 -8.36 -3.56 9.00
C SER A 140 -7.43 -2.37 8.76
N SER A 141 -6.33 -2.26 9.51
CA SER A 141 -5.22 -1.35 9.31
C SER A 141 -4.18 -1.73 10.36
N PRO A 142 -2.98 -2.21 10.01
CA PRO A 142 -1.95 -2.49 11.01
C PRO A 142 -1.49 -1.15 11.60
N ARG A 143 -2.18 -0.69 12.64
CA ARG A 143 -1.93 0.59 13.31
C ARG A 143 -0.61 0.58 14.09
N SER A 144 -0.04 -0.60 14.30
CA SER A 144 1.24 -0.76 15.00
C SER A 144 1.93 -2.05 14.58
N SER A 145 3.21 -1.92 14.26
CA SER A 145 4.19 -3.00 14.44
C SER A 145 4.97 -2.70 15.71
N MET A 146 5.22 -3.71 16.53
CA MET A 146 5.93 -3.56 17.79
C MET A 146 7.16 -4.45 17.83
N LEU A 147 8.26 -3.90 18.35
CA LEU A 147 9.47 -4.63 18.69
C LEU A 147 9.79 -4.33 20.15
N GLU A 148 9.56 -5.30 21.02
CA GLU A 148 9.90 -5.23 22.43
C GLU A 148 11.20 -5.97 22.69
N ILE A 149 12.06 -5.38 23.52
CA ILE A 149 13.34 -5.95 23.91
C ILE A 149 13.36 -6.03 25.42
N TYR A 150 13.46 -7.23 25.96
CA TYR A 150 13.55 -7.43 27.41
C TYR A 150 14.62 -8.47 27.76
N PRO A 151 15.29 -8.31 28.91
CA PRO A 151 16.29 -9.28 29.35
C PRO A 151 15.62 -10.52 29.94
N VAL A 152 16.00 -11.71 29.47
CA VAL A 152 15.66 -13.01 30.10
C VAL A 152 16.95 -13.74 30.40
N GLY A 153 17.24 -13.98 31.68
CA GLY A 153 18.48 -14.64 32.09
C GLY A 153 19.76 -13.87 31.67
N GLY A 154 19.67 -12.54 31.55
CA GLY A 154 20.78 -11.68 31.11
C GLY A 154 20.99 -11.64 29.59
N GLN A 155 20.17 -12.33 28.80
CA GLN A 155 20.20 -12.27 27.33
C GLN A 155 19.03 -11.42 26.81
N PRO A 156 19.24 -10.56 25.79
CA PRO A 156 18.15 -9.80 25.20
C PRO A 156 17.24 -10.76 24.40
N VAL A 157 15.97 -10.80 24.79
CA VAL A 157 14.90 -11.43 24.01
C VAL A 157 14.18 -10.35 23.23
N ILE A 158 14.01 -10.59 21.94
CA ILE A 158 13.26 -9.71 21.05
C ILE A 158 11.91 -10.38 20.81
N GLN A 159 10.85 -9.67 21.14
CA GLN A 159 9.48 -10.05 20.82
C GLN A 159 8.95 -9.08 19.76
N ALA A 160 8.56 -9.62 18.62
CA ALA A 160 8.06 -8.87 17.49
C ALA A 160 6.57 -9.19 17.30
N SER A 161 5.75 -8.18 16.98
CA SER A 161 4.35 -8.37 16.63
C SER A 161 3.85 -7.37 15.58
N VAL A 162 2.80 -7.75 14.88
CA VAL A 162 2.11 -6.94 13.86
C VAL A 162 0.61 -6.99 14.18
N GLY A 163 0.06 -5.87 14.65
CA GLY A 163 -1.23 -5.88 15.34
C GLY A 163 -1.20 -6.84 16.53
N ASP A 164 -2.23 -7.67 16.66
CA ASP A 164 -2.33 -8.72 17.67
C ASP A 164 -1.55 -10.02 17.35
N ASN A 165 -0.93 -10.13 16.17
CA ASN A 165 -0.22 -11.34 15.76
C ASN A 165 1.25 -11.29 16.19
N GLN A 166 1.70 -12.33 16.89
CA GLN A 166 3.13 -12.54 17.14
C GLN A 166 3.84 -12.79 15.80
N ALA A 167 4.92 -12.07 15.56
CA ALA A 167 5.76 -12.26 14.38
C ALA A 167 6.74 -13.41 14.61
N GLU A 168 6.87 -14.26 13.59
CA GLU A 168 7.75 -15.41 13.60
C GLU A 168 9.16 -15.02 13.18
N ASP A 169 10.19 -15.57 13.83
CA ASP A 169 11.58 -15.39 13.39
C ASP A 169 11.81 -16.22 12.12
N ILE A 170 12.13 -15.52 11.04
CA ILE A 170 12.39 -16.11 9.72
C ILE A 170 13.83 -15.84 9.25
N THR A 171 14.74 -15.45 10.14
CA THR A 171 16.10 -14.99 9.83
C THR A 171 16.85 -15.94 8.90
N ASP A 172 16.70 -17.25 9.09
CA ASP A 172 17.42 -18.28 8.34
C ASP A 172 16.71 -18.73 7.05
N THR A 173 15.63 -18.07 6.65
CA THR A 173 14.88 -18.39 5.43
C THR A 173 15.40 -17.64 4.21
N THR A 174 15.23 -18.22 3.01
CA THR A 174 15.58 -17.57 1.74
C THR A 174 14.87 -16.24 1.54
N VAL A 175 13.60 -16.13 1.93
CA VAL A 175 12.81 -14.89 1.79
C VAL A 175 13.35 -13.76 2.67
N ALA A 176 13.98 -14.10 3.79
CA ALA A 176 14.55 -13.14 4.71
C ALA A 176 15.90 -12.61 4.19
N GLN A 177 16.71 -13.52 3.66
CA GLN A 177 18.09 -13.26 3.23
C GLN A 177 18.19 -12.60 1.85
N GLN A 178 17.22 -12.83 0.96
CA GLN A 178 17.24 -12.31 -0.40
C GLN A 178 15.89 -11.66 -0.74
N PRO A 179 15.86 -10.56 -1.50
CA PRO A 179 14.62 -9.89 -1.87
C PRO A 179 13.77 -10.68 -2.89
N GLY A 180 14.34 -11.67 -3.55
CA GLY A 180 13.72 -12.36 -4.69
C GLY A 180 14.13 -11.73 -6.01
N GLU A 181 13.54 -12.20 -7.11
CA GLU A 181 13.78 -11.64 -8.45
C GLU A 181 12.87 -10.43 -8.67
N TYR A 182 13.45 -9.26 -8.93
CA TYR A 182 12.69 -8.08 -9.30
C TYR A 182 11.96 -8.30 -10.62
N PHE A 183 10.64 -8.07 -10.65
CA PHE A 183 9.84 -8.24 -11.87
C PHE A 183 9.00 -7.02 -12.25
N GLY A 184 9.00 -5.97 -11.43
CA GLY A 184 8.37 -4.71 -11.74
C GLY A 184 8.03 -3.91 -10.49
N ARG A 185 7.17 -2.90 -10.63
CA ARG A 185 6.71 -2.07 -9.52
C ARG A 185 5.26 -1.66 -9.66
N ILE A 186 4.62 -1.34 -8.55
CA ILE A 186 3.34 -0.64 -8.51
C ILE A 186 3.64 0.86 -8.47
N ASP A 187 3.08 1.59 -9.43
CA ASP A 187 3.22 3.03 -9.59
C ASP A 187 1.84 3.69 -9.44
N GLY A 188 1.66 4.42 -8.35
CA GLY A 188 0.51 5.28 -8.11
C GLY A 188 0.87 6.77 -8.14
N GLU A 189 2.04 7.14 -8.68
CA GLU A 189 2.32 8.56 -8.98
C GLU A 189 1.53 9.04 -10.20
N SER A 190 1.38 8.15 -11.18
CA SER A 190 0.53 8.39 -12.35
C SER A 190 -0.87 7.88 -12.02
N TYR A 191 -1.89 8.72 -12.24
CA TYR A 191 -3.28 8.26 -12.16
C TYR A 191 -3.69 7.64 -13.51
N PRO A 192 -4.30 6.45 -13.54
CA PRO A 192 -4.61 5.56 -12.41
C PRO A 192 -3.39 4.72 -11.95
N VAL A 193 -3.49 4.16 -10.73
CA VAL A 193 -2.48 3.20 -10.23
C VAL A 193 -2.29 2.06 -11.23
N ARG A 194 -1.04 1.69 -11.50
CA ARG A 194 -0.71 0.62 -12.46
C ARG A 194 0.49 -0.20 -12.01
N PHE A 195 0.57 -1.43 -12.53
CA PHE A 195 1.80 -2.21 -12.48
C PHE A 195 2.69 -1.87 -13.68
N VAL A 196 3.98 -1.64 -13.42
CA VAL A 196 5.02 -1.32 -14.41
C VAL A 196 5.99 -2.50 -14.44
N PRO A 197 6.04 -3.29 -15.52
CA PRO A 197 6.93 -4.45 -15.59
C PRO A 197 8.41 -4.02 -15.70
N VAL A 198 9.32 -4.90 -15.28
CA VAL A 198 10.78 -4.68 -15.37
C VAL A 198 11.28 -4.37 -16.80
N SER A 199 10.53 -4.79 -17.83
CA SER A 199 10.84 -4.46 -19.23
C SER A 199 10.60 -3.00 -19.59
N GLU A 200 9.77 -2.29 -18.83
CA GLU A 200 9.51 -0.85 -19.01
C GLU A 200 10.44 -0.01 -18.14
N GLU A 201 10.60 -0.37 -16.87
CA GLU A 201 11.43 0.38 -15.93
C GLU A 201 12.25 -0.57 -15.02
N PRO A 202 13.56 -0.30 -14.84
CA PRO A 202 14.40 -1.11 -13.97
C PRO A 202 14.05 -0.89 -12.49
N GLU A 203 14.62 -1.75 -11.64
CA GLU A 203 14.55 -1.60 -10.20
C GLU A 203 15.04 -0.22 -9.75
N VAL A 204 14.27 0.43 -8.89
CA VAL A 204 14.64 1.70 -8.27
C VAL A 204 14.92 1.44 -6.80
N GLU A 205 16.05 1.93 -6.29
CA GLU A 205 16.34 1.87 -4.87
C GLU A 205 15.28 2.65 -4.07
N ILE A 206 14.60 1.97 -3.15
CA ILE A 206 13.64 2.60 -2.24
C ILE A 206 14.34 2.79 -0.89
N LYS A 207 14.57 4.06 -0.53
CA LYS A 207 15.12 4.41 0.78
C LYS A 207 14.04 4.19 1.85
N SER A 208 14.24 3.15 2.65
CA SER A 208 13.46 2.92 3.88
C SER A 208 13.67 4.09 4.85
N ILE A 209 12.58 4.52 5.52
CA ILE A 209 12.66 5.52 6.59
C ILE A 209 13.20 4.92 7.91
N ARG A 210 13.24 3.59 8.03
CA ARG A 210 13.71 2.85 9.22
C ARG A 210 15.22 2.79 9.35
#